data_AF-M1BSA6-F1
#
_entry.id   AF-M1BSA6-F1
#
_cell.length_a   1.000
_cell.length_b   1.000
_cell.length_c   1.000
_cell.angle_alpha   90.00
_cell.angle_beta   90.00
_cell.angle_gamma   90.00
#
_symmetry.space_group_name_H-M   'P 1'
#
loop_
_entity.id
_entity.type
_entity.pdbx_description
1 polymer ?
#
loop_
_entity_poly.entity_id
_entity_poly.type
_entity_poly.pdbx_seq_one_letter_code
_entity_poly.pdbx_strand_id
1 'polypeptide(L)' 'MDAYYFTPSGKKLRSFTEVTTFLQQNPDFSDVKPSDFSFTSPKVMIDTIPSTALLANSHKKGAASR' A
#
# COMPACT_ATOMS: atom_id res chain seq x y z
N MET A 1 2.77 6.76 0.66
CA MET A 1 2.71 5.31 0.90
C MET A 1 2.49 4.67 -0.45
N ASP A 2 3.09 3.52 -0.72
CA ASP A 2 2.93 2.79 -1.98
C ASP A 2 2.30 1.42 -1.71
N ALA A 3 1.46 0.93 -2.62
CA ALA A 3 0.89 -0.40 -2.57
C ALA A 3 1.73 -1.39 -3.37
N TYR A 4 1.83 -2.62 -2.89
CA TYR A 4 2.56 -3.72 -3.54
C TYR A 4 1.96 -5.06 -3.14
N TYR A 5 2.20 -6.06 -3.97
CA TYR A 5 1.76 -7.44 -3.74
C TYR A 5 2.96 -8.37 -3.65
N PHE A 6 2.76 -9.52 -3.00
CA PHE A 6 3.75 -10.59 -2.97
C PHE A 6 3.18 -11.84 -3.63
N THR A 7 3.99 -12.49 -4.45
CA THR A 7 3.67 -13.84 -4.94
C THR A 7 3.74 -14.83 -3.77
N PRO A 8 3.17 -16.04 -3.92
CA PRO A 8 3.34 -17.12 -2.93
C PRO A 8 4.81 -17.49 -2.66
N SER A 9 5.70 -17.25 -3.62
CA SER A 9 7.15 -17.41 -3.47
C SER A 9 7.87 -16.21 -2.81
N GLY A 10 7.13 -15.17 -2.43
CA GLY A 10 7.67 -13.98 -1.76
C GLY A 10 8.23 -12.89 -2.68
N LYS A 11 8.08 -13.02 -4.02
CA LYS A 11 8.52 -11.97 -4.95
C LYS A 11 7.60 -10.76 -4.84
N LYS A 12 8.19 -9.58 -4.65
CA LYS A 12 7.46 -8.30 -4.61
C LYS A 12 7.10 -7.81 -6.01
N LEU A 13 5.83 -7.52 -6.24
CA LEU A 13 5.28 -6.90 -7.45
C LEU A 13 4.80 -5.48 -7.09
N ARG A 14 5.23 -4.49 -7.87
CA ARG A 14 5.03 -3.05 -7.63
C ARG A 14 4.17 -2.38 -8.69
N SER A 15 3.76 -3.12 -9.72
CA SER A 15 2.98 -2.57 -10.82
C SER A 15 1.99 -3.58 -11.40
N PHE A 16 0.99 -3.04 -12.11
CA PHE A 16 -0.01 -3.80 -12.83
C PHE A 16 0.61 -4.68 -13.94
N THR A 17 1.64 -4.16 -14.61
CA THR A 17 2.39 -4.89 -15.64
C THR A 17 3.04 -6.14 -15.06
N GLU A 18 3.69 -6.03 -13.89
CA GLU A 18 4.33 -7.17 -13.24
C GLU A 18 3.33 -8.25 -12.80
N VAL A 19 2.15 -7.84 -12.30
CA VAL A 19 1.06 -8.77 -11.96
C VAL A 19 0.53 -9.47 -13.22
N THR A 20 0.29 -8.74 -14.30
CA THR A 20 -0.21 -9.31 -15.55
C THR A 20 0.77 -10.34 -16.11
N THR A 21 2.07 -10.00 -16.17
CA THR A 21 3.11 -10.94 -16.59
C THR A 21 3.19 -12.17 -15.68
N PHE A 22 3.06 -11.98 -14.37
CA PHE A 22 3.05 -13.09 -13.42
C PHE A 22 1.87 -14.05 -13.67
N LEU A 23 0.65 -13.54 -13.83
CA LEU A 23 -0.54 -14.36 -14.08
C LEU A 23 -0.43 -15.11 -15.41
N GLN A 24 0.11 -14.47 -16.46
CA GLN A 24 0.35 -15.12 -17.76
C GLN A 24 1.36 -16.29 -17.67
N GLN A 25 2.35 -16.18 -16.78
CA GLN A 25 3.37 -17.21 -16.58
C GLN A 25 2.91 -18.33 -15.63
N ASN A 26 1.82 -18.15 -14.89
CA ASN A 26 1.34 -19.07 -13.86
C ASN A 26 -0.17 -19.32 -14.03
N PRO A 27 -0.57 -20.18 -14.98
CA PRO A 27 -1.99 -20.41 -15.30
C PRO A 27 -2.81 -21.02 -14.15
N ASP A 28 -2.16 -21.53 -13.10
CA ASP A 28 -2.82 -22.06 -11.89
C ASP A 28 -3.66 -20.99 -11.16
N PHE A 29 -3.39 -19.69 -11.37
CA PHE A 29 -4.14 -18.56 -10.81
C PHE A 29 -5.28 -18.07 -11.72
N SER A 30 -5.92 -18.99 -12.45
CA SER A 30 -6.97 -18.67 -13.45
C SER A 30 -8.23 -18.01 -12.88
N ASP A 31 -8.43 -18.10 -11.57
CA ASP A 31 -9.53 -17.49 -10.82
C ASP A 31 -9.30 -16.00 -10.50
N VAL A 32 -8.07 -15.51 -10.66
CA VAL A 32 -7.71 -14.12 -10.37
C VAL A 32 -7.47 -13.34 -11.66
N LYS A 33 -8.04 -12.13 -11.75
CA LYS A 33 -7.87 -11.24 -12.91
C LYS A 33 -6.95 -10.08 -12.56
N PRO A 34 -6.21 -9.51 -13.54
CA PRO A 34 -5.45 -8.28 -13.32
C PRO A 34 -6.29 -7.15 -12.71
N SER A 35 -7.58 -7.06 -13.07
CA SER A 35 -8.52 -6.06 -12.54
C SER A 35 -8.79 -6.15 -11.03
N ASP A 36 -8.45 -7.27 -10.40
CA ASP A 36 -8.65 -7.47 -8.96
C ASP A 36 -7.55 -6.77 -8.13
N PHE A 37 -6.53 -6.22 -8.80
CA PHE A 37 -5.40 -5.55 -8.18
C PHE A 37 -5.50 -4.03 -8.32
N SER A 38 -5.16 -3.33 -7.24
CA SER A 38 -5.00 -1.88 -7.22
C SER A 38 -3.68 -1.50 -6.57
N PHE A 39 -2.94 -0.62 -7.23
CA PHE A 39 -1.71 -0.04 -6.71
C PHE A 39 -1.93 1.37 -6.14
N THR A 40 -3.18 1.81 -6.07
CA THR A 40 -3.54 3.10 -5.47
C THR A 40 -3.54 2.95 -3.96
N SER A 41 -2.66 3.70 -3.30
CA SER A 41 -2.65 3.77 -1.84
C SER A 41 -3.91 4.45 -1.30
N PRO A 42 -4.56 3.89 -0.26
CA PRO A 42 -5.73 4.51 0.33
C PRO A 42 -5.44 5.93 0.82
N LYS A 43 -6.41 6.84 0.61
CA LYS A 43 -6.36 8.17 1.18
C LYS A 43 -6.62 8.08 2.68
N VAL A 44 -5.70 8.59 3.49
CA VAL A 44 -5.90 8.69 4.94
C VAL A 44 -6.98 9.73 5.21
N MET A 45 -8.00 9.33 5.95
CA MET A 45 -9.13 10.17 6.35
C MET A 45 -8.94 10.62 7.81
N ILE A 46 -9.06 11.91 8.10
CA ILE A 46 -8.68 12.51 9.40
C ILE A 46 -9.45 11.91 10.58
N ASP A 47 -10.71 11.57 10.36
CA ASP A 47 -11.63 10.90 11.27
C ASP A 47 -11.26 9.44 11.56
N THR A 48 -10.45 8.82 10.70
CA THR A 48 -9.93 7.46 10.90
C THR A 48 -8.59 7.41 11.63
N ILE A 49 -7.97 8.58 11.90
CA ILE A 49 -6.69 8.64 12.60
C ILE A 49 -6.94 8.54 14.12
N PRO A 50 -6.38 7.53 14.80
CA PRO A 50 -6.48 7.43 16.26
C PRO A 50 -5.92 8.69 16.94
N SER A 51 -6.58 9.17 18.00
CA SER A 51 -6.16 10.38 18.71
C SER A 51 -4.72 10.31 19.22
N THR A 52 -4.23 9.10 19.54
CA THR A 52 -2.84 8.84 19.94
C THR A 52 -1.83 9.21 18.86
N ALA A 53 -2.14 9.00 17.58
CA ALA A 53 -1.27 9.37 16.46
C ALA A 53 -1.25 10.88 16.20
N LEU A 54 -2.35 11.59 16.50
CA LEU A 54 -2.41 13.06 16.39
C LEU A 54 -1.54 13.74 17.46
N LEU A 55 -1.50 13.18 18.67
CA LEU A 55 -0.69 13.69 19.79
C LEU A 55 0.82 13.55 19.54
N ALA A 56 1.24 12.49 18.85
CA ALA A 56 2.66 12.29 18.48
C ALA A 56 3.20 13.41 17.57
N ASN A 57 2.34 14.05 16.77
CA ASN A 57 2.73 15.15 15.89
C ASN A 57 2.74 16.52 16.60
N SER A 58 2.10 16.64 17.77
CA SER A 58 2.04 17.89 18.54
C SER A 58 3.37 18.19 19.26
N HIS A 59 4.14 17.15 19.61
CA HIS A 59 5.44 17.29 20.27
C HIS A 59 6.56 17.87 19.38
N LYS A 60 6.31 18.11 18.08
CA LYS A 60 7.26 18.81 17.19
C LYS A 60 6.98 20.30 16.98
N LYS A 61 5.96 20.89 17.62
CA LYS A 61 5.77 22.35 17.63
C LYS A 61 6.04 22.93 19.02
N GLY A 62 7.31 22.99 19.39
CA GLY A 62 7.72 23.55 20.69
C GLY A 62 9.21 23.75 20.84
N ALA A 63 9.91 24.24 19.81
CA ALA A 63 11.29 24.72 19.94
C ALA A 63 11.64 25.73 18.84
N ALA A 64 10.95 26.87 18.82
CA ALA A 64 11.42 28.07 18.14
C ALA A 64 10.82 29.30 18.85
N SER A 65 11.44 29.70 19.96
CA SER A 65 11.37 31.06 20.52
C SER A 65 12.42 31.20 21.62
N ARG A 66 13.57 31.76 21.25
CA ARG A 66 14.22 32.89 21.93
C ARG A 66 15.41 33.36 21.11
#